data_AF-A0AAV1K2N1-F1
#
_entry.id   AF-A0AAV1K2N1-F1
#
_cell.length_a   1.000
_cell.length_b   1.000
_cell.length_c   1.000
_cell.angle_alpha   90.00
_cell.angle_beta   90.00
_cell.angle_gamma   90.00
#
_symmetry.space_group_name_H-M   'P 1'
#
loop_
_entity.id
_entity.type
_entity.pdbx_description
1 polymer ?
#
loop_
_entity_poly.entity_id
_entity_poly.type
_entity_poly.pdbx_seq_one_letter_code
_entity_poly.pdbx_strand_id
1 'polypeptide(L)'
;MMEFMHGPSGDNVVNVAFDEFLNVACSLNNEKRKENLIEWDKQPGARDAHPPRAAEHFMPLVVIAGAGGSGPGERIFNWDLSKAFRLSGFIWKDE
;
A
#
# COMPACT_ATOMS: atom_id res chain seq x y z
N MET A 1 -14.66 2.09 -7.48
CA MET A 1 -15.33 1.65 -6.22
C MET A 1 -16.07 0.31 -6.33
N MET A 2 -16.64 -0.07 -7.48
CA MET A 2 -17.25 -1.42 -7.66
C MET A 2 -16.26 -2.59 -7.58
N GLU A 3 -14.97 -2.31 -7.78
CA GLU A 3 -13.90 -3.33 -7.85
C GLU A 3 -13.51 -3.91 -6.48
N PHE A 4 -13.81 -3.22 -5.38
CA PHE A 4 -13.52 -3.70 -4.01
C PHE A 4 -14.67 -4.53 -3.40
N MET A 5 -15.84 -4.55 -4.02
CA MET A 5 -17.06 -5.14 -3.41
C MET A 5 -17.27 -6.62 -3.77
N HIS A 6 -16.52 -7.17 -4.73
CA HIS A 6 -16.66 -8.55 -5.17
C HIS A 6 -15.31 -9.27 -5.09
N GLY A 7 -14.86 -9.54 -3.86
CA GLY A 7 -13.85 -10.57 -3.63
C GLY A 7 -14.41 -11.95 -3.97
N PRO A 8 -13.57 -12.92 -4.37
CA PRO A 8 -14.04 -14.29 -4.57
C PRO A 8 -14.70 -14.77 -3.27
N SER A 9 -15.82 -15.47 -3.38
CA SER A 9 -16.56 -16.03 -2.25
C SER A 9 -15.63 -16.86 -1.34
N GLY A 10 -15.15 -16.24 -0.25
CA GLY A 10 -14.24 -16.83 0.72
C GLY A 10 -13.72 -15.80 1.74
N ASP A 11 -13.31 -16.27 2.92
CA ASP A 11 -12.76 -15.46 4.04
C ASP A 11 -11.34 -14.89 3.78
N ASN A 12 -10.88 -14.82 2.52
CA ASN A 12 -9.51 -14.45 2.18
C ASN A 12 -9.40 -12.99 1.72
N VAL A 13 -8.57 -12.22 2.43
CA VAL A 13 -8.22 -10.84 2.08
C VAL A 13 -7.30 -10.82 0.86
N VAL A 14 -7.68 -10.13 -0.21
CA VAL A 14 -7.08 -10.31 -1.55
C VAL A 14 -5.71 -9.66 -1.73
N ASN A 15 -5.36 -8.67 -0.91
CA ASN A 15 -4.17 -7.83 -1.09
C ASN A 15 -3.15 -7.93 0.05
N VAL A 16 -3.19 -8.98 0.88
CA VAL A 16 -2.30 -9.13 2.04
C VAL A 16 -0.83 -9.06 1.65
N ALA A 17 -0.42 -9.75 0.58
CA ALA A 17 0.96 -9.77 0.13
C ALA A 17 1.45 -8.37 -0.29
N PHE A 18 0.58 -7.62 -0.98
CA PHE A 18 0.89 -6.26 -1.39
C PHE A 18 0.92 -5.30 -0.19
N ASP A 19 -0.02 -5.43 0.75
CA ASP A 19 -0.04 -4.63 1.97
C ASP A 19 1.23 -4.82 2.83
N GLU A 20 1.69 -6.06 2.99
CA GLU A 20 2.93 -6.35 3.71
C GLU A 20 4.17 -5.82 2.99
N PHE A 21 4.21 -5.90 1.65
CA PHE A 21 5.24 -5.21 0.87
C PHE A 21 5.25 -3.70 1.15
N LEU A 22 4.08 -3.04 1.14
CA LEU A 22 3.98 -1.61 1.41
C LEU A 22 4.41 -1.27 2.83
N ASN A 23 4.07 -2.10 3.81
CA ASN A 23 4.50 -1.92 5.19
C ASN A 23 6.02 -1.95 5.32
N VAL A 24 6.69 -2.92 4.69
CA VAL A 24 8.15 -2.98 4.64
C VAL A 24 8.71 -1.76 3.93
N ALA A 25 8.24 -1.46 2.71
CA ALA A 25 8.75 -0.36 1.90
C ALA A 25 8.64 0.99 2.62
N CYS A 26 7.50 1.28 3.26
CA CYS A 26 7.25 2.55 3.95
C CYS A 26 8.03 2.67 5.28
N SER A 27 8.45 1.56 5.87
CA SER A 27 9.22 1.51 7.13
C SER A 27 10.75 1.58 6.91
N LEU A 28 11.20 1.77 5.67
CA LEU A 28 12.61 1.94 5.33
C LEU A 28 12.98 3.43 5.24
N ASN A 29 14.28 3.71 5.20
CA ASN A 29 14.79 5.05 4.89
C ASN A 29 14.36 5.50 3.48
N ASN A 30 14.47 6.81 3.23
CA ASN A 30 13.97 7.40 1.98
C ASN A 30 14.54 6.76 0.70
N GLU A 31 15.82 6.44 0.66
CA GLU A 31 16.46 5.84 -0.52
C GLU A 31 15.81 4.49 -0.87
N LYS A 32 15.74 3.57 0.09
CA LYS A 32 15.15 2.25 -0.13
C LYS A 32 13.63 2.29 -0.30
N ARG A 33 12.95 3.18 0.42
CA ARG A 33 11.51 3.43 0.25
C ARG A 33 11.22 3.86 -1.18
N LYS A 34 12.00 4.80 -1.73
CA LYS A 34 11.88 5.26 -3.12
C LYS A 34 12.12 4.13 -4.11
N GLU A 35 13.21 3.37 -3.96
CA GLU A 35 13.52 2.23 -4.83
C GLU A 35 12.36 1.23 -4.89
N ASN A 36 11.83 0.85 -3.72
CA ASN A 36 10.70 -0.08 -3.64
C ASN A 36 9.42 0.51 -4.24
N LEU A 37 9.09 1.77 -3.95
CA LEU A 37 7.87 2.41 -4.45
C LEU A 37 7.91 2.72 -5.94
N ILE A 38 9.09 2.80 -6.58
CA ILE A 38 9.21 2.85 -8.05
C ILE A 38 8.76 1.53 -8.67
N GLU A 39 9.10 0.42 -8.01
CA GLU A 39 8.89 -0.96 -8.48
C GLU A 39 7.62 -1.60 -7.88
N TRP A 40 6.72 -0.77 -7.34
CA TRP A 40 5.53 -1.22 -6.61
C TRP A 40 4.63 -2.13 -7.46
N ASP A 41 4.52 -1.84 -8.76
CA ASP A 41 3.58 -2.49 -9.67
C ASP A 41 4.03 -3.89 -10.12
N LYS A 42 5.29 -4.24 -9.81
CA LYS A 42 5.87 -5.57 -10.04
C LYS A 42 5.70 -6.49 -8.83
N GLN A 43 5.18 -5.98 -7.73
CA GLN A 43 5.05 -6.75 -6.50
C GLN A 43 3.82 -7.67 -6.52
N PRO A 44 3.86 -8.82 -5.85
CA PRO A 44 2.73 -9.73 -5.77
C PRO A 44 1.46 -9.03 -5.27
N GLY A 45 0.35 -9.16 -6.02
CA GLY A 45 -0.94 -8.56 -5.68
C GLY A 45 -1.09 -7.07 -5.99
N ALA A 46 -0.05 -6.38 -6.49
CA ALA A 46 -0.10 -4.95 -6.77
C ALA A 46 -1.12 -4.59 -7.87
N ARG A 47 -1.12 -5.34 -8.98
CA ARG A 47 -2.04 -5.11 -10.11
C ARG A 47 -3.45 -5.64 -9.85
N ASP A 48 -3.60 -6.59 -8.93
CA ASP A 48 -4.91 -7.03 -8.46
C ASP A 48 -5.55 -5.96 -7.56
N ALA A 49 -4.75 -5.30 -6.71
CA ALA A 49 -5.19 -4.19 -5.87
C ALA A 49 -5.38 -2.88 -6.66
N HIS A 50 -4.55 -2.66 -7.69
CA HIS A 50 -4.52 -1.44 -8.50
C HIS A 50 -4.34 -1.76 -9.99
N PRO A 51 -5.46 -2.02 -10.71
CA PRO A 51 -5.42 -2.34 -12.13
C PRO A 51 -4.75 -1.23 -12.97
N PRO A 52 -4.22 -1.57 -14.16
CA PRO A 52 -3.67 -0.58 -15.08
C PRO A 52 -4.67 0.54 -15.36
N ARG A 53 -4.21 1.80 -15.22
CA ARG A 53 -5.03 3.02 -15.37
C ARG A 53 -6.07 3.26 -14.26
N ALA A 54 -6.02 2.50 -13.16
CA ALA A 54 -6.89 2.62 -11.99
C ALA A 54 -6.09 2.64 -10.66
N ALA A 55 -4.91 3.27 -10.68
CA ALA A 55 -4.02 3.39 -9.51
C ALA A 55 -4.23 4.71 -8.73
N GLU A 56 -5.30 5.45 -8.99
CA GLU A 56 -5.61 6.74 -8.35
C GLU A 56 -5.71 6.65 -6.83
N HIS A 57 -6.11 5.49 -6.31
CA HIS A 57 -6.18 5.23 -4.87
C HIS A 57 -4.82 4.91 -4.24
N PHE A 58 -3.82 4.50 -5.03
CA PHE A 58 -2.45 4.26 -4.58
C PHE A 58 -1.61 5.54 -4.57
N MET A 59 -1.83 6.44 -5.54
CA MET A 59 -1.02 7.65 -5.71
C MET A 59 -0.87 8.53 -4.46
N PRO A 60 -1.89 8.71 -3.59
CA PRO A 60 -1.74 9.46 -2.36
C PRO A 60 -0.59 8.95 -1.47
N LEU A 61 -0.39 7.63 -1.40
CA LEU A 61 0.72 7.04 -0.64
C LEU A 61 2.08 7.42 -1.24
N VAL A 62 2.22 7.36 -2.57
CA VAL A 62 3.47 7.72 -3.25
C VAL A 62 3.82 9.19 -3.01
N VAL A 63 2.82 10.07 -3.06
CA VAL A 63 3.02 11.51 -2.82
C VAL A 63 3.49 11.77 -1.39
N ILE A 64 2.80 11.23 -0.38
CA ILE A 64 3.16 11.48 1.01
C ILE A 64 4.47 10.79 1.41
N ALA A 65 4.75 9.60 0.86
CA ALA A 65 6.03 8.92 1.05
C ALA A 65 7.20 9.73 0.45
N GLY A 66 6.99 10.44 -0.66
CA GLY A 66 8.00 11.35 -1.22
C GLY A 66 8.24 12.59 -0.36
N ALA A 67 7.21 13.08 0.34
CA ALA A 67 7.26 14.26 1.19
C ALA A 67 7.65 13.97 2.66
N GLY A 68 7.65 12.70 3.08
CA GLY A 68 7.84 12.28 4.48
C GLY A 68 9.29 12.14 4.91
N GLY A 69 10.18 13.07 4.55
CA GLY A 69 11.56 13.14 5.05
C GLY A 69 12.46 11.94 4.74
N SER A 70 13.61 11.90 5.43
CA SER A 70 14.65 10.86 5.24
C SER A 70 14.39 9.59 6.07
N GLY A 71 13.63 9.73 7.17
CA GLY A 71 13.37 8.70 8.15
C GLY A 71 12.33 7.65 7.73
N PRO A 72 12.25 6.54 8.49
CA PRO A 72 11.25 5.50 8.27
C PRO A 72 9.85 5.98 8.67
N GLY A 73 8.84 5.42 8.00
CA GLY A 73 7.44 5.64 8.33
C GLY A 73 6.93 4.64 9.33
N GLU A 74 5.76 4.92 9.89
CA GLU A 74 5.04 4.07 10.82
C GLU A 74 3.65 3.74 10.27
N ARG A 75 3.30 2.46 10.19
CA ARG A 75 1.92 2.02 9.91
C ARG A 75 1.06 2.23 11.16
N ILE A 76 0.17 3.21 11.11
CA ILE A 76 -0.71 3.60 12.22
C ILE A 76 -2.13 3.08 12.08
N PHE A 77 -2.48 2.55 10.91
CA PHE A 77 -3.78 1.95 10.65
C PHE A 77 -3.58 0.69 9.82
N ASN A 78 -4.29 -0.39 10.18
CA ASN A 78 -4.34 -1.63 9.44
C ASN A 78 -5.68 -2.32 9.73
N TRP A 79 -6.53 -2.47 8.72
CA TRP A 79 -7.87 -3.01 8.90
C TRP A 79 -8.39 -3.71 7.64
N ASP A 80 -9.09 -4.83 7.84
CA ASP A 80 -9.68 -5.60 6.75
C ASP A 80 -11.12 -5.14 6.51
N LEU A 81 -11.32 -4.38 5.43
CA LEU A 81 -12.63 -3.95 4.95
C LEU A 81 -13.42 -5.17 4.48
N SER A 82 -14.50 -5.46 5.20
CA SER A 82 -15.43 -6.56 4.92
C SER A 82 -14.74 -7.93 4.77
N LYS A 83 -13.58 -8.13 5.41
CA LYS A 83 -12.67 -9.29 5.24
C LYS A 83 -12.19 -9.54 3.81
N ALA A 84 -12.45 -8.62 2.88
CA ALA A 84 -12.11 -8.77 1.48
C ALA A 84 -10.83 -8.03 1.12
N PHE A 85 -10.57 -6.88 1.75
CA PHE A 85 -9.50 -5.97 1.34
C PHE A 85 -8.84 -5.29 2.54
N ARG A 86 -7.51 -5.33 2.62
CA ARG A 86 -6.72 -4.67 3.67
C ARG A 86 -6.46 -3.22 3.31
N LEU A 87 -6.76 -2.34 4.26
CA LEU A 87 -6.45 -0.93 4.21
C LEU A 87 -5.38 -0.61 5.24
N SER A 88 -4.38 0.17 4.83
CA SER A 88 -3.31 0.63 5.71
C SER A 88 -3.16 2.14 5.65
N GLY A 89 -2.76 2.73 6.77
CA GLY A 89 -2.42 4.15 6.89
C GLY A 89 -1.03 4.32 7.48
N PHE A 90 -0.27 5.24 6.91
CA PHE A 90 1.12 5.51 7.29
C PHE A 90 1.31 6.96 7.71
N ILE A 91 2.23 7.18 8.64
CA ILE A 91 2.70 8.51 9.02
C ILE A 91 4.22 8.54 9.00
N TRP A 92 4.77 9.68 8.60
CA TRP A 92 6.17 10.03 8.81
C TRP A 92 6.17 11.17 9.81
N LYS A 93 6.65 10.89 11.03
CA LYS A 93 6.75 11.87 12.11
C LYS A 93 8.15 12.46 12.04
N ASP A 94 8.21 13.78 12.16
CA ASP A 94 9.43 14.55 12.39
C ASP A 94 10.41 14.61 11.19
N GLU A 95 10.47 15.80 10.58
CA GLU A 95 11.71 16.34 9.98
C GLU A 95 12.33 17.34 10.96
#